data_AF-A0A5M4A812-F1
#
_entry.id   AF-A0A5M4A812-F1
#
_cell.length_a   1.000
_cell.length_b   1.000
_cell.length_c   1.000
_cell.angle_alpha   90.00
_cell.angle_beta   90.00
_cell.angle_gamma   90.00
#
_symmetry.space_group_name_H-M   'P 1'
#
loop_
_entity.id
_entity.type
_entity.pdbx_description
1 polymer ?
#
loop_
_entity_poly.entity_id
_entity_poly.type
_entity_poly.pdbx_seq_one_letter_code
_entity_poly.pdbx_strand_id
1 'polypeptide(L)'
;MNAQKKNIDIWLVYRCIKCDNTYNMSLFSRTKPELISKNLFNNFLENNTETVWAYAFSHEVSRRNNVELDFDSVEYDVKHENVSIEDILNFYTEAVAFKIKCPFDFRLKLSSVLRVCLELSASRLNKLIEEGVISVQEKHLEKRHKVKDGDIVQINSEKLRSVYHTWG
;
A
#
# COMPACT_ATOMS: atom_id res chain seq x y z
N MET A 1 12.99 -28.33 10.35
CA MET A 1 13.68 -29.24 9.40
C MET A 1 13.32 -30.68 9.70
N ASN A 2 12.88 -31.40 8.68
CA ASN A 2 12.43 -32.79 8.79
C ASN A 2 13.67 -33.68 8.98
N ALA A 3 13.54 -34.78 9.73
CA ALA A 3 14.63 -35.70 10.08
C ALA A 3 15.38 -36.35 8.89
N GLN A 4 14.92 -36.11 7.64
CA GLN A 4 15.51 -36.64 6.41
C GLN A 4 16.11 -35.57 5.49
N LYS A 5 16.06 -34.27 5.84
CA LYS A 5 16.57 -33.10 5.06
C LYS A 5 16.11 -32.97 3.59
N LYS A 6 15.28 -33.87 3.06
CA LYS A 6 14.86 -33.87 1.64
C LYS A 6 13.87 -32.76 1.28
N ASN A 7 13.02 -32.39 2.22
CA ASN A 7 11.98 -31.39 2.02
C ASN A 7 12.01 -30.39 3.18
N ILE A 8 11.52 -29.19 2.92
CA ILE A 8 11.34 -28.11 3.87
C ILE A 8 9.90 -27.63 3.85
N ASP A 9 9.46 -27.15 5.01
CA ASP A 9 8.21 -26.44 5.20
C ASP A 9 8.58 -25.03 5.68
N ILE A 10 7.93 -24.02 5.11
CA ILE A 10 8.16 -22.61 5.43
C ILE A 10 6.81 -21.97 5.75
N TRP A 11 6.73 -21.30 6.89
CA TRP A 11 5.51 -20.69 7.38
C TRP A 11 5.75 -19.22 7.75
N LEU A 12 4.73 -18.38 7.59
CA LEU A 12 4.58 -17.15 8.34
C LEU A 12 3.88 -17.47 9.66
N VAL A 13 4.50 -17.10 10.78
CA VAL A 13 3.99 -17.39 12.12
C VAL A 13 3.33 -16.13 12.67
N TYR A 14 2.02 -16.19 12.87
CA TYR A 14 1.23 -15.11 13.47
C TYR A 14 0.88 -15.47 14.90
N ARG A 15 0.98 -14.49 15.81
CA ARG A 15 0.52 -14.62 17.20
C ARG A 15 -0.56 -13.58 17.45
N CYS A 16 -1.74 -14.03 17.86
CA CYS A 16 -2.86 -13.15 18.16
C CYS A 16 -2.60 -12.39 19.46
N ILE A 17 -2.59 -11.06 19.40
CA ILE A 17 -2.40 -10.20 20.59
C ILE A 17 -3.55 -10.28 21.59
N LYS A 18 -4.74 -10.75 21.19
CA LYS A 18 -5.94 -10.80 22.03
C LYS A 18 -6.09 -12.11 22.81
N CYS A 19 -5.73 -13.24 22.19
CA CYS A 19 -5.96 -14.57 22.76
C CYS A 19 -4.72 -15.47 22.79
N ASP A 20 -3.56 -14.96 22.39
CA ASP A 20 -2.27 -15.66 22.39
C ASP A 20 -2.14 -16.86 21.43
N ASN A 21 -3.19 -17.17 20.68
CA ASN A 21 -3.16 -18.26 19.69
C ASN A 21 -2.14 -17.97 18.59
N THR A 22 -1.44 -19.03 18.18
CA THR A 22 -0.51 -19.00 17.06
C THR A 22 -1.15 -19.61 15.82
N TYR A 23 -0.99 -18.94 14.67
CA TYR A 23 -1.39 -19.44 13.37
C TYR A 23 -0.18 -19.51 12.44
N ASN A 24 0.06 -20.68 11.85
CA ASN A 24 1.14 -20.92 10.90
C ASN A 24 0.60 -20.91 9.48
N MET A 25 0.74 -19.78 8.78
CA MET A 25 0.34 -19.63 7.40
C MET A 25 1.41 -20.26 6.49
N SER A 26 1.05 -21.24 5.68
CA SER A 26 1.99 -21.99 4.84
C SER A 26 2.39 -21.20 3.60
N LEU A 27 3.70 -20.99 3.43
CA LEU A 27 4.28 -20.43 2.21
C LEU A 27 4.71 -21.54 1.26
N PHE A 28 5.42 -22.53 1.80
CA PHE A 28 5.92 -23.71 1.10
C PHE A 28 5.65 -24.93 1.96
N SER A 29 5.05 -25.96 1.38
CA SER A 29 4.86 -27.23 2.06
C SER A 29 5.60 -28.34 1.32
N ARG A 30 6.35 -29.14 2.08
CA ARG A 30 7.07 -30.34 1.63
C ARG A 30 7.88 -30.08 0.37
N THR A 31 8.46 -28.89 0.25
CA THR A 31 9.17 -28.42 -0.94
C THR A 31 10.62 -28.84 -0.89
N LYS A 32 11.18 -29.28 -2.01
CA LYS A 32 12.61 -29.55 -2.14
C LYS A 32 13.40 -28.23 -2.09
N PRO A 33 14.44 -28.08 -1.25
CA PRO A 33 15.19 -26.83 -1.16
C PRO A 33 15.75 -26.33 -2.50
N GLU A 34 16.10 -27.24 -3.41
CA GLU A 34 16.67 -26.91 -4.72
C GLU A 34 15.67 -26.21 -5.66
N LEU A 35 14.37 -26.28 -5.36
CA LEU A 35 13.32 -25.57 -6.11
C LEU A 35 13.15 -24.12 -5.66
N ILE A 36 13.74 -23.74 -4.52
CA ILE A 36 13.74 -22.37 -4.03
C ILE A 36 15.08 -21.74 -4.42
N SER A 37 15.04 -20.57 -5.06
CA SER A 37 16.28 -19.86 -5.39
C SER A 37 17.11 -19.63 -4.13
N LYS A 38 18.45 -19.72 -4.25
CA LYS A 38 19.36 -19.57 -3.11
C LYS A 38 19.14 -18.25 -2.35
N ASN A 39 18.88 -17.16 -3.09
CA ASN A 39 18.60 -15.85 -2.51
C ASN A 39 17.32 -15.88 -1.66
N LEU A 40 16.22 -16.39 -2.22
CA LEU A 40 14.94 -16.48 -1.52
C LEU A 40 15.02 -17.41 -0.31
N PHE A 41 15.74 -18.54 -0.44
CA PHE A 41 15.95 -19.46 0.67
C PHE A 41 16.72 -18.81 1.82
N ASN A 42 17.79 -18.06 1.53
CA ASN A 42 18.53 -17.31 2.55
C ASN A 42 17.64 -16.24 3.21
N ASN A 43 16.83 -15.52 2.42
CA ASN A 43 15.87 -14.55 2.97
C ASN A 43 14.89 -15.19 3.96
N PHE A 44 14.44 -16.43 3.70
CA PHE A 44 13.60 -17.17 4.66
C PHE A 44 14.37 -17.58 5.91
N LEU A 45 15.62 -18.03 5.79
CA LEU A 45 16.45 -18.39 6.94
C LEU A 45 16.70 -17.19 7.87
N GLU A 46 16.90 -16.01 7.29
CA GLU A 46 17.20 -14.78 8.01
C GLU A 46 15.94 -14.02 8.48
N ASN A 47 14.73 -14.53 8.17
CA ASN A 47 13.47 -13.82 8.37
C ASN A 47 13.50 -12.38 7.80
N ASN A 48 14.06 -12.24 6.59
CA ASN A 48 14.19 -10.96 5.92
C ASN A 48 12.84 -10.24 5.83
N THR A 49 12.76 -9.03 6.39
CA THR A 49 11.50 -8.29 6.58
C THR A 49 10.77 -8.02 5.27
N GLU A 50 11.48 -7.57 4.23
CA GLU A 50 10.86 -7.27 2.93
C GLU A 50 10.26 -8.51 2.30
N THR A 51 10.97 -9.64 2.38
CA THR A 51 10.47 -10.93 1.90
C THR A 51 9.25 -11.36 2.71
N VAL A 52 9.32 -11.29 4.04
CA VAL A 52 8.19 -11.61 4.93
C VAL A 52 6.96 -10.78 4.57
N TRP A 53 7.10 -9.47 4.39
CA TRP A 53 6.00 -8.58 3.99
C TRP A 53 5.44 -8.91 2.61
N ALA A 54 6.30 -9.19 1.62
CA ALA A 54 5.85 -9.58 0.28
C ALA A 54 4.92 -10.81 0.31
N TYR A 55 5.23 -11.80 1.16
CA TYR A 55 4.37 -12.96 1.34
C TYR A 55 3.16 -12.69 2.26
N ALA A 56 3.30 -11.86 3.28
CA ALA A 56 2.22 -11.50 4.21
C ALA A 56 1.08 -10.73 3.51
N PHE A 57 1.42 -9.86 2.56
CA PHE A 57 0.47 -9.09 1.75
C PHE A 57 0.10 -9.76 0.42
N SER A 58 0.55 -11.00 0.18
CA SER A 58 0.24 -11.71 -1.06
C SER A 58 -1.16 -12.31 -1.05
N HIS A 59 -2.02 -11.81 -1.93
CA HIS A 59 -3.36 -12.37 -2.15
C HIS A 59 -3.33 -13.86 -2.54
N GLU A 60 -2.29 -14.30 -3.26
CA GLU A 60 -2.13 -15.71 -3.63
C GLU A 60 -1.85 -16.58 -2.40
N VAL A 61 -1.02 -16.10 -1.47
CA VAL A 61 -0.74 -16.80 -0.21
C VAL A 61 -2.01 -16.89 0.64
N SER A 62 -2.74 -15.79 0.80
CA SER A 62 -3.98 -15.77 1.58
C SER A 62 -5.00 -16.75 1.02
N ARG A 63 -5.20 -16.74 -0.30
CA ARG A 63 -6.11 -17.65 -0.99
C ARG A 63 -5.72 -19.11 -0.80
N ARG A 64 -4.42 -19.45 -0.94
CA ARG A 64 -3.93 -20.83 -0.76
C ARG A 64 -4.11 -21.35 0.67
N ASN A 65 -4.09 -20.45 1.64
CA ASN A 65 -4.27 -20.79 3.06
C ASN A 65 -5.73 -20.67 3.53
N ASN A 66 -6.67 -20.30 2.64
CA ASN A 66 -8.07 -20.01 2.99
C ASN A 66 -8.20 -19.02 4.16
N VAL A 67 -7.37 -17.98 4.17
CA VAL A 67 -7.43 -16.92 5.18
C VAL A 67 -7.93 -15.63 4.57
N GLU A 68 -8.76 -14.93 5.35
CA GLU A 68 -9.13 -13.55 5.09
C GLU A 68 -8.16 -12.66 5.87
N LEU A 69 -7.47 -11.77 5.16
CA LEU A 69 -6.58 -10.80 5.78
C LEU A 69 -7.38 -9.59 6.24
N ASP A 70 -7.23 -9.26 7.52
CA ASP A 70 -7.68 -7.98 8.05
C ASP A 70 -6.64 -6.91 7.73
N PHE A 71 -6.91 -6.11 6.71
CA PHE A 71 -6.05 -4.98 6.34
C PHE A 71 -6.39 -3.69 7.10
N ASP A 72 -7.55 -3.62 7.77
CA ASP A 72 -7.98 -2.40 8.45
C ASP A 72 -7.15 -2.12 9.71
N SER A 73 -6.50 -3.15 10.26
CA SER A 73 -5.56 -3.06 11.38
C SER A 73 -4.09 -2.85 10.98
N VAL A 74 -3.79 -2.75 9.68
CA VAL A 74 -2.41 -2.51 9.21
C VAL A 74 -2.02 -1.07 9.48
N GLU A 75 -1.04 -0.88 10.34
CA GLU A 75 -0.41 0.42 10.60
C GLU A 75 0.54 0.80 9.46
N TYR A 76 0.51 2.07 9.07
CA TYR A 76 1.36 2.61 8.01
C TYR A 76 1.64 4.09 8.25
N ASP A 77 2.79 4.53 7.75
CA ASP A 77 3.18 5.94 7.70
C ASP A 77 3.22 6.42 6.25
N VAL A 78 2.73 7.64 6.01
CA VAL A 78 2.83 8.30 4.71
C VAL A 78 4.05 9.20 4.71
N LYS A 79 5.07 8.83 3.94
CA LYS A 79 6.26 9.66 3.72
C LYS A 79 6.11 10.40 2.40
N HIS A 80 6.24 11.71 2.42
CA HIS A 80 6.14 12.56 1.25
C HIS A 80 7.10 13.75 1.33
N GLU A 81 7.33 14.40 0.20
CA GLU A 81 7.92 15.74 0.19
C GLU A 81 6.85 16.71 0.72
N ASN A 82 7.23 17.60 1.64
CA ASN A 82 6.31 18.55 2.28
C ASN A 82 5.86 19.63 1.28
N VAL A 83 5.01 19.25 0.33
CA VAL A 83 4.42 20.12 -0.68
C VAL A 83 2.97 20.36 -0.27
N SER A 84 2.70 21.56 0.24
CA SER A 84 1.36 21.98 0.63
C SER A 84 0.49 22.31 -0.60
N ILE A 85 -0.82 22.47 -0.40
CA ILE A 85 -1.71 22.95 -1.45
C ILE A 85 -1.34 24.38 -1.86
N GLU A 86 -0.90 25.21 -0.92
CA GLU A 86 -0.42 26.56 -1.18
C GLU A 86 0.80 26.56 -2.09
N ASP A 87 1.74 25.62 -1.90
CA ASP A 87 2.90 25.46 -2.79
C ASP A 87 2.45 25.09 -4.21
N ILE A 88 1.47 24.17 -4.32
CA ILE A 88 0.92 23.74 -5.61
C ILE A 88 0.26 24.91 -6.35
N LEU A 89 -0.49 25.75 -5.64
CA LEU A 89 -1.13 26.94 -6.19
C LEU A 89 -0.12 27.94 -6.74
N ASN A 90 1.06 28.03 -6.13
CA ASN A 90 2.14 28.94 -6.49
C ASN A 90 3.00 28.44 -7.66
N PHE A 91 2.92 27.17 -8.05
CA PHE A 91 3.64 26.69 -9.22
C PHE A 91 3.06 27.27 -10.53
N TYR A 92 3.94 27.72 -11.43
CA TYR A 92 3.58 28.20 -12.78
C TYR A 92 3.34 27.03 -13.76
N THR A 93 2.86 25.90 -13.27
CA THR A 93 2.60 24.69 -14.05
C THR A 93 1.10 24.41 -14.12
N GLU A 94 0.63 23.87 -15.25
CA GLU A 94 -0.77 23.48 -15.43
C GLU A 94 -1.21 22.36 -14.50
N ALA A 95 -0.29 21.46 -14.15
CA ALA A 95 -0.52 20.38 -13.20
C ALA A 95 0.75 19.99 -12.44
N VAL A 96 0.56 19.44 -11.25
CA VAL A 96 1.62 18.79 -10.45
C VAL A 96 1.35 17.29 -10.40
N ALA A 97 2.39 16.48 -10.58
CA ALA A 97 2.27 15.03 -10.56
C ALA A 97 3.06 14.42 -9.39
N PHE A 98 2.45 13.46 -8.71
CA PHE A 98 3.05 12.67 -7.64
C PHE A 98 3.02 11.20 -8.05
N LYS A 99 4.12 10.48 -7.80
CA LYS A 99 4.17 9.03 -7.97
C LYS A 99 4.05 8.36 -6.61
N ILE A 100 3.03 7.52 -6.44
CA ILE A 100 2.86 6.71 -5.25
C ILE A 100 3.87 5.54 -5.28
N LYS A 101 4.58 5.35 -4.18
CA LYS A 101 5.40 4.16 -3.91
C LYS A 101 4.78 3.43 -2.72
N CYS A 102 4.17 2.29 -2.99
CA CYS A 102 3.51 1.45 -2.00
C CYS A 102 3.65 -0.01 -2.45
N PRO A 103 4.78 -0.67 -2.14
CA PRO A 103 5.12 -1.98 -2.69
C PRO A 103 4.19 -3.13 -2.23
N PHE A 104 3.29 -2.85 -1.28
CA PHE A 104 2.38 -3.85 -0.71
C PHE A 104 0.93 -3.41 -0.90
N ASP A 105 0.08 -4.34 -1.33
CA ASP A 105 -1.36 -4.11 -1.44
C ASP A 105 -2.07 -4.59 -0.16
N PHE A 106 -2.41 -3.63 0.68
CA PHE A 106 -3.29 -3.81 1.84
C PHE A 106 -4.56 -2.97 1.69
N ARG A 107 -5.04 -2.78 0.45
CA ARG A 107 -6.29 -2.08 0.12
C ARG A 107 -6.42 -0.68 0.73
N LEU A 108 -5.31 0.03 0.87
CA LEU A 108 -5.29 1.41 1.35
C LEU A 108 -6.09 2.33 0.42
N LYS A 109 -6.95 3.19 0.99
CA LYS A 109 -7.69 4.19 0.20
C LYS A 109 -6.74 5.33 -0.20
N LEU A 110 -6.69 5.65 -1.50
CA LEU A 110 -5.83 6.74 -1.97
C LEU A 110 -6.26 8.11 -1.38
N SER A 111 -7.56 8.31 -1.16
CA SER A 111 -8.06 9.51 -0.49
C SER A 111 -7.50 9.68 0.93
N SER A 112 -7.27 8.59 1.67
CA SER A 112 -6.62 8.66 2.99
C SER A 112 -5.18 9.15 2.88
N VAL A 113 -4.43 8.65 1.89
CA VAL A 113 -3.05 9.08 1.63
C VAL A 113 -3.00 10.55 1.26
N LEU A 114 -3.84 10.98 0.30
CA LEU A 114 -3.86 12.37 -0.17
C LEU A 114 -4.24 13.37 0.92
N ARG A 115 -5.11 12.99 1.87
CA ARG A 115 -5.41 13.85 3.03
C ARG A 115 -4.19 14.15 3.87
N VAL A 116 -3.34 13.14 4.07
CA VAL A 116 -2.09 13.31 4.83
C VAL A 116 -1.10 14.13 4.00
N CYS A 117 -0.84 13.72 2.75
CA CYS A 117 0.14 14.40 1.91
C CYS A 117 -0.15 15.88 1.65
N LEU A 118 -1.44 16.23 1.48
CA LEU A 118 -1.88 17.58 1.13
C LEU A 118 -2.39 18.36 2.35
N GLU A 119 -2.34 17.77 3.54
CA GLU A 119 -2.81 18.35 4.80
C GLU A 119 -4.27 18.84 4.76
N LEU A 120 -5.13 18.11 4.03
CA LEU A 120 -6.52 18.47 3.81
C LEU A 120 -7.50 17.74 4.75
N SER A 121 -8.52 18.49 5.17
CA SER A 121 -9.71 17.88 5.76
C SER A 121 -10.42 16.96 4.75
N ALA A 122 -11.22 16.01 5.26
CA ALA A 122 -11.97 15.11 4.39
C ALA A 122 -12.98 15.86 3.49
N SER A 123 -13.61 16.93 3.99
CA SER A 123 -14.54 17.75 3.22
C SER A 123 -13.85 18.49 2.08
N ARG A 124 -12.68 19.11 2.34
CA ARG A 124 -11.89 19.80 1.31
C ARG A 124 -11.41 18.83 0.23
N LEU A 125 -10.85 17.68 0.61
CA LEU A 125 -10.42 16.69 -0.37
C LEU A 125 -11.61 16.16 -1.20
N ASN A 126 -12.76 15.89 -0.58
CA ASN A 126 -13.94 15.44 -1.31
C ASN A 126 -14.41 16.47 -2.33
N LYS A 127 -14.37 17.76 -2.00
CA LYS A 127 -14.70 18.83 -2.95
C LYS A 127 -13.72 18.87 -4.11
N LEU A 128 -12.41 18.73 -3.86
CA LEU A 128 -11.41 18.63 -4.96
C LEU A 128 -11.66 17.43 -5.87
N ILE A 129 -12.04 16.30 -5.28
CA ILE A 129 -12.43 15.11 -6.03
C ILE A 129 -13.68 15.42 -6.86
N GLU A 130 -14.75 15.94 -6.28
CA GLU A 130 -16.02 16.22 -7.00
C GLU A 130 -15.85 17.20 -8.16
N GLU A 131 -15.01 18.23 -8.00
CA GLU A 131 -14.70 19.24 -9.03
C GLU A 131 -13.68 18.74 -10.08
N GLY A 132 -13.19 17.51 -9.93
CA GLY A 132 -12.24 16.91 -10.85
C GLY A 132 -10.90 17.61 -10.94
N VAL A 133 -10.43 18.10 -9.79
CA VAL A 133 -9.09 18.66 -9.61
C VAL A 133 -8.03 17.57 -9.59
N ILE A 134 -8.37 16.39 -9.05
CA ILE A 134 -7.44 15.28 -8.85
C ILE A 134 -7.75 14.15 -9.84
N SER A 135 -6.71 13.68 -10.53
CA SER A 135 -6.76 12.50 -11.39
C SER A 135 -5.70 11.47 -10.99
N VAL A 136 -5.94 10.22 -11.37
CA VAL A 136 -5.03 9.09 -11.19
C VAL A 136 -4.96 8.32 -12.50
N GLN A 137 -3.74 8.10 -13.00
CA GLN A 137 -3.55 7.46 -14.31
C GLN A 137 -4.41 8.13 -15.40
N GLU A 138 -4.37 9.47 -15.45
CA GLU A 138 -5.12 10.32 -16.39
C GLU A 138 -6.66 10.23 -16.29
N LYS A 139 -7.19 9.52 -15.28
CA LYS A 139 -8.63 9.40 -15.03
C LYS A 139 -9.02 10.16 -13.78
N HIS A 140 -10.24 10.66 -13.77
CA HIS A 140 -10.81 11.31 -12.58
C HIS A 140 -10.72 10.39 -11.35
N LEU A 141 -10.29 10.95 -10.21
CA LEU A 141 -10.14 10.18 -8.98
C LEU A 141 -11.51 9.75 -8.43
N GLU A 142 -11.75 8.44 -8.37
CA GLU A 142 -12.91 7.90 -7.68
C GLU A 142 -12.66 7.76 -6.16
N LYS A 143 -13.65 8.10 -5.31
CA LYS A 143 -13.53 7.98 -3.83
C LYS A 143 -13.21 6.55 -3.35
N ARG A 144 -13.53 5.53 -4.15
CA ARG A 144 -13.28 4.11 -3.86
C ARG A 144 -11.90 3.62 -4.33
N HIS A 145 -11.13 4.45 -5.04
CA HIS A 145 -9.83 4.07 -5.59
C HIS A 145 -8.89 3.62 -4.47
N LYS A 146 -8.31 2.44 -4.66
CA LYS A 146 -7.30 1.86 -3.78
C LYS A 146 -5.92 2.18 -4.33
N VAL A 147 -4.99 2.51 -3.44
CA VAL A 147 -3.60 2.74 -3.78
C VAL A 147 -3.06 1.54 -4.54
N LYS A 148 -2.36 1.80 -5.65
CA LYS A 148 -1.50 0.83 -6.30
C LYS A 148 -0.07 1.37 -6.34
N ASP A 149 0.89 0.46 -6.23
CA ASP A 149 2.29 0.84 -6.44
C ASP A 149 2.46 1.46 -7.83
N GLY A 150 3.13 2.61 -7.89
CA GLY A 150 3.35 3.34 -9.12
C GLY A 150 2.16 4.16 -9.61
N ASP A 151 1.07 4.28 -8.85
CA ASP A 151 -0.02 5.22 -9.18
C ASP A 151 0.54 6.63 -9.41
N ILE A 152 0.17 7.24 -10.54
CA ILE A 152 0.51 8.63 -10.86
C ILE A 152 -0.72 9.48 -10.55
N VAL A 153 -0.62 10.30 -9.51
CA VAL A 153 -1.64 11.26 -9.11
C VAL A 153 -1.30 12.60 -9.74
N GLN A 154 -2.25 13.25 -10.40
CA GLN A 154 -2.08 14.61 -10.91
C GLN A 154 -3.08 15.55 -10.25
N ILE A 155 -2.61 16.76 -9.95
CA ILE A 155 -3.42 17.85 -9.43
C ILE A 155 -3.42 18.94 -10.49
N ASN A 156 -4.59 19.24 -11.04
CA ASN A 156 -4.76 20.31 -12.00
C ASN A 156 -4.74 21.66 -11.26
N SER A 157 -3.71 22.47 -11.50
CA SER A 157 -3.48 23.71 -10.76
C SER A 157 -4.52 24.79 -11.07
N GLU A 158 -5.03 24.85 -12.30
CA GLU A 158 -6.06 25.82 -12.70
C GLU A 158 -7.39 25.56 -11.98
N LYS A 159 -7.87 24.31 -12.00
CA LYS A 159 -9.07 23.90 -11.27
C LYS A 159 -8.87 23.99 -9.76
N LEU A 160 -7.68 23.69 -9.27
CA LEU A 160 -7.37 23.86 -7.85
C LEU A 160 -7.56 25.32 -7.43
N ARG A 161 -7.04 26.29 -8.20
CA ARG A 161 -7.24 27.74 -7.95
C ARG A 161 -8.72 28.10 -7.90
N SER A 162 -9.51 27.65 -8.88
CA SER A 162 -10.95 27.97 -8.92
C SER A 162 -11.71 27.43 -7.71
N VAL A 163 -11.37 26.23 -7.24
CA VAL A 163 -12.02 25.62 -6.07
C VAL A 163 -11.52 26.22 -4.77
N TYR A 164 -10.23 26.49 -4.64
CA TYR A 164 -9.61 27.00 -3.41
C TYR A 164 -10.15 28.38 -3.02
N HIS A 165 -10.43 29.26 -3.99
CA HIS A 165 -11.07 30.56 -3.73
C HIS A 165 -12.45 30.46 -3.06
N THR A 166 -13.10 29.29 -3.09
CA THR A 166 -14.40 29.05 -2.45
C THR A 166 -14.30 28.58 -0.98
N TRP A 167 -13.09 28.39 -0.45
CA TRP A 167 -12.84 27.86 0.90
C TRP A 167 -12.64 28.93 1.98
N GLY A 168 -13.00 30.18 1.68
CA GLY A 168 -12.85 31.36 2.55
C GLY A 168 -13.15 31.10 4.01
#